data_AF-A0A3N1D885-F1
#
_entry.id   AF-A0A3N1D885-F1
#
_cell.length_a   1.000
_cell.length_b   1.000
_cell.length_c   1.000
_cell.angle_alpha   90.00
_cell.angle_beta   90.00
_cell.angle_gamma   90.00
#
_symmetry.space_group_name_H-M   'P 1'
#
loop_
_entity.id
_entity.type
_entity.pdbx_description
1 polymer ?
#
loop_
_entity_poly.entity_id
_entity_poly.type
_entity_poly.pdbx_seq_one_letter_code
_entity_poly.pdbx_strand_id
1 'polypeptide(L)'
;MTFRGPYADGPSPADLEIVSPRLDRLAWKDPARLVVVFFALFWHTVRRLALWAARRGEKDWRDGAAHGVVDAFEALGPTYVKLGQVVASSPGIFPQQLADAALRCLDEVPPIAGAEVRRILAEDLGGRPEDLFAAFDDAPLSAASIGQVHACRLPDGRDAVVKVQRPGIAALMATDLRVAYFFARRLERISKVMRAARPSAMIEDLHSVTFQELNSALEAKRQHDFLQRLHSFGDNEGVTAPEVYWDYCGPRVICMQRMYGIPLDAIDASASGAREIDGPDLLRRGVKAWVEAALVHGVFHGDVHAGNLWMLDDGRICYLDFGIMGELHGPWQELMKDMFYTGMFDADFGRMVPHYRSLGIIPEGTGTDAEIAMRLQLVFGPLLKSGMAGISIGKTITMLLDMAKQYDAESPRELVLISKQLLYFERYSKNLAPNWVLFADKSIARNVFPEAVAAAEAKEAEAAKAAE
;
A
#
# COMPACT_ATOMS: atom_id res chain seq x y z
N MET A 1 -2.54 -38.27 11.66
CA MET A 1 -3.52 -37.18 11.82
C MET A 1 -2.92 -35.96 11.15
N THR A 2 -3.69 -35.28 10.30
CA THR A 2 -3.28 -33.99 9.72
C THR A 2 -3.15 -32.98 10.87
N PHE A 3 -2.06 -32.23 10.90
CA PHE A 3 -1.86 -31.17 11.90
C PHE A 3 -2.98 -30.12 11.78
N ARG A 4 -3.45 -29.60 12.91
CA ARG A 4 -4.46 -28.53 12.96
C ARG A 4 -3.99 -27.48 13.96
N GLY A 5 -3.56 -26.33 13.45
CA GLY A 5 -3.13 -25.19 14.26
C GLY A 5 -4.30 -24.34 14.79
N PRO A 6 -3.98 -23.23 15.49
CA PRO A 6 -4.98 -22.39 16.16
C PRO A 6 -6.04 -21.81 15.23
N TYR A 7 -5.68 -21.50 13.98
CA TYR A 7 -6.58 -20.91 12.99
C TYR A 7 -7.04 -21.90 11.92
N ALA A 8 -7.00 -23.21 12.19
CA ALA A 8 -7.41 -24.25 11.25
C ALA A 8 -8.86 -24.10 10.72
N ASP A 9 -9.77 -23.59 11.55
CA ASP A 9 -11.16 -23.28 11.18
C ASP A 9 -11.36 -21.80 10.78
N GLY A 10 -10.26 -21.08 10.54
CA GLY A 10 -10.22 -19.63 10.40
C GLY A 10 -10.06 -18.89 11.75
N PRO A 11 -9.62 -17.63 11.73
CA PRO A 11 -9.49 -16.81 12.93
C PRO A 11 -10.87 -16.42 13.49
N SER A 12 -10.98 -16.31 14.81
CA SER A 12 -12.21 -15.85 15.45
C SER A 12 -12.45 -14.35 15.17
N PRO A 13 -13.68 -13.83 15.33
CA PRO A 13 -13.92 -12.39 15.22
C PRO A 13 -13.01 -11.54 16.12
N ALA A 14 -12.68 -12.03 17.32
CA ALA A 14 -11.77 -11.33 18.24
C ALA A 14 -10.33 -11.27 17.73
N ASP A 15 -9.86 -12.29 17.01
CA ASP A 15 -8.52 -12.29 16.39
C ASP A 15 -8.42 -11.26 15.24
N LEU A 16 -9.55 -10.91 14.62
CA LEU A 16 -9.62 -9.95 13.52
C LEU A 16 -9.73 -8.49 13.99
N GLU A 17 -10.02 -8.26 15.27
CA GLU A 17 -10.15 -6.91 15.81
C GLU A 17 -8.81 -6.18 15.84
N ILE A 18 -8.79 -4.95 15.34
CA ILE A 18 -7.59 -4.11 15.34
C ILE A 18 -7.48 -3.41 16.68
N VAL A 19 -6.62 -3.95 17.56
CA VAL A 19 -6.32 -3.32 18.85
C VAL A 19 -5.24 -2.26 18.68
N SER A 20 -5.65 -1.00 18.54
CA SER A 20 -4.76 0.16 18.44
C SER A 20 -4.63 0.89 19.79
N PRO A 21 -3.46 0.91 20.44
CA PRO A 21 -3.22 1.68 21.66
C PRO A 21 -3.46 3.18 21.45
N ARG A 22 -3.86 3.89 22.51
CA ARG A 22 -4.07 5.34 22.42
C ARG A 22 -2.74 6.11 22.30
N LEU A 23 -2.65 7.01 21.32
CA LEU A 23 -1.49 7.88 21.10
C LEU A 23 -1.31 8.98 22.16
N ASP A 24 -2.41 9.48 22.71
CA ASP A 24 -2.45 10.66 23.58
C ASP A 24 -2.07 10.38 25.04
N ARG A 25 -1.93 9.11 25.43
CA ARG A 25 -1.62 8.68 26.79
C ARG A 25 -0.26 8.00 26.85
N LEU A 26 0.74 8.71 27.37
CA LEU A 26 2.06 8.15 27.65
C LEU A 26 1.95 7.02 28.67
N ALA A 27 2.50 5.86 28.35
CA ALA A 27 2.66 4.75 29.29
C ALA A 27 3.96 4.88 30.10
N TRP A 28 4.07 4.08 31.15
CA TRP A 28 5.19 4.13 32.08
C TRP A 28 6.57 3.85 31.45
N LYS A 29 6.63 3.10 30.33
CA LYS A 29 7.89 2.82 29.60
C LYS A 29 8.30 3.95 28.65
N ASP A 30 7.39 4.86 28.32
CA ASP A 30 7.61 5.85 27.27
C ASP A 30 8.68 6.89 27.62
N PRO A 31 8.84 7.38 28.87
CA PRO A 31 9.91 8.32 29.20
C PRO A 31 11.31 7.74 28.95
N ALA A 32 11.53 6.46 29.27
CA ALA A 32 12.81 5.81 29.01
C ALA A 32 13.07 5.71 27.49
N ARG A 33 12.05 5.33 26.71
CA ARG A 33 12.17 5.28 25.25
C ARG A 33 12.39 6.66 24.64
N LEU A 34 11.73 7.70 25.15
CA LEU A 34 11.93 9.09 24.73
C LEU A 34 13.39 9.52 24.89
N VAL A 35 14.01 9.16 26.01
CA VAL A 35 15.43 9.42 26.26
C VAL A 35 16.30 8.69 25.22
N VAL A 36 16.05 7.41 24.95
CA VAL A 36 16.77 6.64 23.92
C VAL A 36 16.64 7.30 22.54
N VAL A 37 15.43 7.67 22.14
CA VAL A 37 15.15 8.34 20.86
C VAL A 37 15.89 9.65 20.75
N PHE A 38 15.84 10.48 21.79
CA PHE A 38 16.53 11.75 21.85
C PHE A 38 18.06 11.56 21.72
N PHE A 39 18.64 10.64 22.48
CA PHE A 39 20.07 10.38 22.44
C PHE A 39 20.52 9.78 21.09
N ALA A 40 19.74 8.89 20.48
CA ALA A 40 20.05 8.34 19.17
C ALA A 40 20.06 9.45 18.10
N LEU A 41 19.00 10.26 18.04
CA LEU A 41 18.93 11.39 17.12
C LEU A 41 20.08 12.37 17.34
N PHE A 42 20.35 12.74 18.60
CA PHE A 42 21.45 13.63 18.94
C PHE A 42 22.81 13.07 18.55
N TRP A 43 23.13 11.84 18.98
CA TRP A 43 24.42 11.20 18.74
C TRP A 43 24.73 11.04 17.25
N HIS A 44 23.80 10.46 16.48
CA HIS A 44 24.02 10.19 15.06
C HIS A 44 24.10 11.49 14.24
N THR A 45 23.27 12.49 14.56
CA THR A 45 23.30 13.81 13.90
C THR A 45 24.60 14.55 14.21
N VAL A 46 25.00 14.64 15.48
CA VAL A 46 26.26 15.29 15.88
C VAL A 46 27.47 14.57 15.29
N ARG A 47 27.48 13.23 15.29
CA ARG A 47 28.56 12.44 14.68
C ARG A 47 28.70 12.73 13.19
N ARG A 48 27.60 12.74 12.43
CA ARG A 48 27.64 13.04 10.99
C ARG A 48 28.02 14.49 10.70
N LEU A 49 27.57 15.44 11.52
CA LEU A 49 27.99 16.84 11.42
C LEU A 49 29.49 17.02 11.74
N ALA A 50 30.03 16.32 12.72
CA ALA A 50 31.46 16.34 13.02
C ALA A 50 32.30 15.74 11.88
N LEU A 51 31.86 14.62 11.30
CA LEU A 51 32.50 14.01 10.13
C LEU A 51 32.41 14.91 8.90
N TRP A 52 31.30 15.60 8.70
CA TRP A 52 31.14 16.63 7.67
C TRP A 52 32.13 17.78 7.88
N ALA A 53 32.22 18.33 9.10
CA ALA A 53 33.13 19.44 9.42
C ALA A 53 34.61 19.06 9.24
N ALA A 54 34.95 17.79 9.47
CA ALA A 54 36.29 17.26 9.25
C ALA A 54 36.63 17.07 7.75
N ARG A 55 35.63 16.76 6.91
CA ARG A 55 35.76 16.61 5.47
C ARG A 55 35.52 17.96 4.79
N ARG A 56 36.51 18.87 4.86
CA ARG A 56 36.47 20.18 4.17
C ARG A 56 36.28 19.99 2.66
N GLY A 57 35.04 20.07 2.17
CA GLY A 57 34.74 20.05 0.72
C GLY A 57 33.27 19.75 0.36
N GLU A 58 32.64 20.74 -0.30
CA GLU A 58 31.55 20.67 -1.29
C GLU A 58 30.10 20.27 -0.93
N LYS A 59 29.79 19.62 0.20
CA LYS A 59 28.38 19.28 0.55
C LYS A 59 27.78 20.18 1.63
N ASP A 60 26.47 20.44 1.55
CA ASP A 60 25.71 21.26 2.52
C ASP A 60 25.72 20.56 3.90
N TRP A 61 25.86 21.31 5.00
CA TRP A 61 25.76 20.74 6.36
C TRP A 61 24.39 20.08 6.59
N ARG A 62 23.36 20.53 5.86
CA ARG A 62 22.03 19.94 5.84
C ARG A 62 22.05 18.50 5.36
N ASP A 63 22.92 18.14 4.42
CA ASP A 63 23.12 16.74 3.99
C ASP A 63 23.67 15.90 5.15
N GLY A 64 24.68 16.42 5.85
CA GLY A 64 25.27 15.77 7.02
C GLY A 64 24.23 15.52 8.12
N ALA A 65 23.41 16.53 8.43
CA ALA A 65 22.32 16.41 9.38
C ALA A 65 21.26 15.40 8.93
N ALA A 66 20.83 15.45 7.67
CA ALA A 66 19.86 14.54 7.08
C ALA A 66 20.30 13.07 7.18
N HIS A 67 21.53 12.76 6.78
CA HIS A 67 22.09 11.43 6.94
C HIS A 67 22.20 11.00 8.40
N GLY A 68 22.48 11.94 9.33
CA GLY A 68 22.52 11.65 10.76
C GLY A 68 21.14 11.30 11.35
N VAL A 69 20.08 11.96 10.88
CA VAL A 69 18.70 11.61 11.25
C VAL A 69 18.35 10.22 10.72
N VAL A 70 18.70 9.90 9.48
CA VAL A 70 18.41 8.58 8.89
C VAL A 70 19.24 7.46 9.54
N ASP A 71 20.51 7.70 9.88
CA ASP A 71 21.31 6.76 10.68
C ASP A 71 20.62 6.46 12.03
N ALA A 72 20.00 7.47 12.65
CA ALA A 72 19.23 7.27 13.88
C ALA A 72 17.94 6.49 13.61
N PHE A 73 17.27 6.69 12.48
CA PHE A 73 16.08 5.93 12.11
C PHE A 73 16.38 4.44 11.96
N GLU A 74 17.45 4.10 11.24
CA GLU A 74 17.94 2.73 11.10
C GLU A 74 18.27 2.12 12.47
N ALA A 75 18.96 2.88 13.35
CA ALA A 75 19.34 2.41 14.68
C ALA A 75 18.15 2.25 15.66
N LEU A 76 17.12 3.09 15.55
CA LEU A 76 15.95 3.05 16.42
C LEU A 76 14.96 1.95 16.03
N GLY A 77 15.02 1.49 14.77
CA GLY A 77 14.31 0.31 14.30
C GLY A 77 13.01 0.60 13.54
N PRO A 78 12.09 -0.38 13.45
CA PRO A 78 11.04 -0.42 12.43
C PRO A 78 10.12 0.80 12.37
N THR A 79 9.73 1.39 13.50
CA THR A 79 8.87 2.58 13.53
C THR A 79 9.52 3.76 12.81
N TYR A 80 10.81 3.98 13.07
CA TYR A 80 11.55 5.11 12.50
C TYR A 80 12.00 4.82 11.07
N VAL A 81 12.26 3.56 10.73
CA VAL A 81 12.43 3.14 9.32
C VAL A 81 11.15 3.45 8.53
N LYS A 82 9.96 3.08 9.04
CA LYS A 82 8.68 3.45 8.41
C LYS A 82 8.48 4.96 8.29
N LEU A 83 8.84 5.75 9.32
CA LEU A 83 8.84 7.22 9.21
C LEU A 83 9.78 7.70 8.09
N GLY A 84 10.96 7.09 7.95
CA GLY A 84 11.86 7.33 6.83
C GLY A 84 11.21 7.02 5.47
N GLN A 85 10.47 5.93 5.34
CA GLN A 85 9.74 5.57 4.12
C GLN A 85 8.66 6.62 3.76
N VAL A 86 7.93 7.12 4.76
CA VAL A 86 6.98 8.24 4.57
C VAL A 86 7.70 9.50 4.08
N VAL A 87 8.87 9.81 4.65
CA VAL A 87 9.67 10.96 4.24
C VAL A 87 10.21 10.80 2.82
N ALA A 88 10.75 9.63 2.47
CA ALA A 88 11.30 9.31 1.15
C ALA A 88 10.23 9.38 0.05
N SER A 89 9.00 8.96 0.36
CA SER A 89 7.87 9.01 -0.57
C SER A 89 7.21 10.39 -0.71
N SER A 90 7.64 11.39 0.08
CA SER A 90 7.03 12.72 0.15
C SER A 90 8.02 13.88 -0.05
N PRO A 91 8.82 13.90 -1.13
CA PRO A 91 9.90 14.90 -1.32
C PRO A 91 9.41 16.36 -1.44
N GLY A 92 8.11 16.58 -1.71
CA GLY A 92 7.51 17.93 -1.74
C GLY A 92 7.11 18.47 -0.36
N ILE A 93 7.10 17.63 0.68
CA ILE A 93 6.71 17.98 2.05
C ILE A 93 7.95 18.15 2.95
N PHE A 94 8.98 17.35 2.71
CA PHE A 94 10.20 17.34 3.52
C PHE A 94 11.36 18.01 2.77
N PRO A 95 12.38 18.52 3.50
CA PRO A 95 13.59 19.01 2.85
C PRO A 95 14.20 17.93 1.96
N GLN A 96 14.59 18.30 0.73
CA GLN A 96 15.07 17.36 -0.28
C GLN A 96 16.23 16.49 0.23
N GLN A 97 17.17 17.08 0.97
CA GLN A 97 18.30 16.37 1.58
C GLN A 97 17.86 15.23 2.50
N LEU A 98 16.77 15.43 3.24
CA LEU A 98 16.22 14.41 4.14
C LEU A 98 15.45 13.34 3.36
N ALA A 99 14.65 13.73 2.36
CA ALA A 99 13.95 12.79 1.50
C ALA A 99 14.94 11.86 0.77
N ASP A 100 16.00 12.43 0.19
CA ASP A 100 17.04 11.68 -0.51
C ASP A 100 17.80 10.73 0.44
N ALA A 101 18.18 11.22 1.63
CA ALA A 101 18.83 10.36 2.62
C ALA A 101 17.92 9.21 3.09
N ALA A 102 16.61 9.47 3.20
CA ALA A 102 15.62 8.51 3.68
C ALA A 102 15.29 7.41 2.66
N LEU A 103 15.74 7.53 1.40
CA LEU A 103 15.66 6.44 0.41
C LEU A 103 16.32 5.15 0.93
N ARG A 104 17.33 5.24 1.80
CA ARG A 104 17.93 4.05 2.47
C ARG A 104 16.95 3.27 3.34
N CYS A 105 15.90 3.91 3.86
CA CYS A 105 14.88 3.23 4.64
C CYS A 105 13.96 2.34 3.78
N LEU A 106 14.13 2.34 2.45
CA LEU A 106 13.44 1.44 1.52
C LEU A 106 14.16 0.09 1.36
N ASP A 107 15.41 -0.03 1.83
CA ASP A 107 16.19 -1.27 1.73
C ASP A 107 15.74 -2.34 2.74
N GLU A 108 16.10 -3.61 2.48
CA GLU A 108 15.81 -4.73 3.40
C GLU A 108 16.46 -4.51 4.78
N VAL A 109 15.73 -4.90 5.83
CA VAL A 109 16.19 -4.77 7.21
C VAL A 109 16.84 -6.06 7.69
N PRO A 110 17.83 -5.99 8.61
CA PRO A 110 18.50 -7.18 9.13
C PRO A 110 17.52 -8.23 9.70
N PRO A 111 17.70 -9.53 9.39
CA PRO A 111 16.80 -10.58 9.86
C PRO A 111 16.97 -10.88 11.35
N ILE A 112 15.93 -11.40 12.00
CA ILE A 112 16.04 -12.04 13.31
C ILE A 112 16.62 -13.45 13.15
N ALA A 113 17.28 -13.94 14.19
CA ALA A 113 17.91 -15.26 14.19
C ALA A 113 16.88 -16.39 14.04
N GLY A 114 17.19 -17.43 13.28
CA GLY A 114 16.30 -18.59 13.06
C GLY A 114 15.82 -19.26 14.35
N ALA A 115 16.66 -19.30 15.39
CA ALA A 115 16.26 -19.81 16.71
C ALA A 115 15.06 -19.06 17.32
N GLU A 116 14.96 -17.75 17.08
CA GLU A 116 13.84 -16.95 17.56
C GLU A 116 12.57 -17.20 16.73
N VAL A 117 12.72 -17.38 15.42
CA VAL A 117 11.62 -17.77 14.51
C VAL A 117 11.05 -19.11 14.93
N ARG A 118 11.90 -20.11 15.20
CA ARG A 118 11.52 -21.43 15.70
C ARG A 118 10.75 -21.35 17.01
N ARG A 119 11.18 -20.47 17.92
CA ARG A 119 10.48 -20.22 19.19
C ARG A 119 9.07 -19.67 18.96
N ILE A 120 8.92 -18.69 18.07
CA ILE A 120 7.60 -18.11 17.74
C ILE A 120 6.69 -19.17 17.12
N LEU A 121 7.19 -19.99 16.21
CA LEU A 121 6.42 -21.09 15.60
C LEU A 121 5.96 -22.10 16.65
N ALA A 122 6.84 -22.48 17.59
CA ALA A 122 6.48 -23.38 18.68
C ALA A 122 5.43 -22.79 19.64
N GLU A 123 5.52 -21.50 19.94
CA GLU A 123 4.57 -20.80 20.81
C GLU A 123 3.19 -20.64 20.16
N ASP A 124 3.16 -20.21 18.90
CA ASP A 124 1.90 -19.89 18.23
C ASP A 124 1.22 -21.12 17.64
N LEU A 125 1.97 -22.06 17.07
CA LEU A 125 1.40 -23.24 16.42
C LEU A 125 1.38 -24.47 17.34
N GLY A 126 2.04 -24.43 18.49
CA GLY A 126 2.08 -25.55 19.45
C GLY A 126 2.97 -26.73 19.03
N GLY A 127 3.88 -26.53 18.06
CA GLY A 127 4.81 -27.56 17.58
C GLY A 127 6.10 -26.97 17.02
N ARG A 128 7.20 -27.72 17.05
CA ARG A 128 8.47 -27.26 16.47
C ARG A 128 8.41 -27.37 14.94
N PRO A 129 9.16 -26.57 14.17
CA PRO A 129 9.09 -26.64 12.70
C PRO A 129 9.35 -28.02 12.11
N GLU A 130 10.20 -28.84 12.73
CA GLU A 130 10.46 -30.23 12.32
C GLU A 130 9.25 -31.16 12.48
N ASP A 131 8.35 -30.83 13.41
CA ASP A 131 7.15 -31.60 13.68
C ASP A 131 5.98 -31.12 12.77
N LEU A 132 6.06 -29.88 12.27
CA LEU A 132 5.02 -29.22 11.47
C LEU A 132 5.24 -29.34 9.95
N PHE A 133 6.50 -29.25 9.52
CA PHE A 133 6.89 -29.15 8.12
C PHE A 133 7.81 -30.31 7.72
N ALA A 134 7.73 -30.75 6.46
CA ALA A 134 8.66 -31.70 5.89
C ALA A 134 10.07 -31.10 5.71
N ALA A 135 10.15 -29.79 5.50
CA ALA A 135 11.39 -29.02 5.48
C ALA A 135 11.12 -27.57 5.93
N PHE A 136 12.08 -26.95 6.60
CA PHE A 136 12.01 -25.55 7.01
C PHE A 136 13.41 -24.93 6.90
N ASP A 137 13.51 -23.75 6.27
CA ASP A 137 14.76 -23.02 6.11
C ASP A 137 14.90 -21.94 7.20
N ASP A 138 15.97 -22.01 7.98
CA ASP A 138 16.30 -20.99 8.99
C ASP A 138 16.76 -19.67 8.37
N ALA A 139 17.26 -19.69 7.14
CA ALA A 139 17.56 -18.49 6.38
C ALA A 139 16.24 -17.91 5.81
N PRO A 140 15.90 -16.65 6.10
CA PRO A 140 14.73 -16.04 5.52
C PRO A 140 14.94 -15.81 4.01
N LEU A 141 13.86 -15.98 3.24
CA LEU A 141 13.78 -15.55 1.85
C LEU A 141 13.78 -14.02 1.72
N SER A 142 13.13 -13.35 2.69
CA SER A 142 13.08 -11.89 2.77
C SER A 142 12.86 -11.43 4.21
N ALA A 143 13.34 -10.23 4.53
CA ALA A 143 13.17 -9.62 5.84
C ALA A 143 12.65 -8.18 5.71
N ALA A 144 11.43 -7.98 6.22
CA ALA A 144 10.74 -6.70 6.21
C ALA A 144 10.69 -6.07 7.61
N SER A 145 10.11 -4.86 7.69
CA SER A 145 10.08 -4.04 8.90
C SER A 145 9.35 -4.73 10.07
N ILE A 146 8.23 -5.42 9.81
CA ILE A 146 7.39 -6.05 10.85
C ILE A 146 7.64 -7.55 10.99
N GLY A 147 8.13 -8.22 9.95
CA GLY A 147 8.31 -9.68 9.95
C GLY A 147 9.31 -10.15 8.90
N GLN A 148 9.51 -11.46 8.82
CA GLN A 148 10.35 -12.09 7.82
C GLN A 148 9.72 -13.37 7.30
N VAL A 149 10.06 -13.74 6.07
CA VAL A 149 9.45 -14.86 5.34
C VAL A 149 10.46 -15.99 5.21
N HIS A 150 10.07 -17.21 5.58
CA HIS A 150 10.89 -18.41 5.50
C HIS A 150 10.32 -19.40 4.50
N ALA A 151 11.18 -20.09 3.76
CA ALA A 151 10.76 -21.21 2.93
C ALA A 151 10.44 -22.42 3.80
N CYS A 152 9.37 -23.14 3.47
CA CYS A 152 9.10 -24.44 4.04
C CYS A 152 8.43 -25.37 3.02
N ARG A 153 8.33 -26.65 3.39
CA ARG A 153 7.56 -27.65 2.64
C ARG A 153 6.56 -28.31 3.57
N LEU A 154 5.30 -28.34 3.16
CA LEU A 154 4.25 -29.00 3.93
C LEU A 154 4.43 -30.53 3.92
N PRO A 155 3.85 -31.27 4.88
CA PRO A 155 3.94 -32.73 4.94
C PRO A 155 3.42 -33.46 3.69
N ASP A 156 2.52 -32.83 2.92
CA ASP A 156 1.99 -33.35 1.67
C ASP A 156 2.84 -33.02 0.43
N GLY A 157 3.98 -32.35 0.61
CA GLY A 157 4.93 -32.02 -0.43
C GLY A 157 4.74 -30.65 -1.10
N ARG A 158 3.67 -29.91 -0.78
CA ARG A 158 3.48 -28.55 -1.31
C ARG A 158 4.57 -27.60 -0.80
N ASP A 159 5.11 -26.78 -1.70
CA ASP A 159 6.04 -25.70 -1.34
C ASP A 159 5.25 -24.52 -0.75
N ALA A 160 5.72 -24.03 0.39
CA ALA A 160 5.06 -22.98 1.15
C ALA A 160 6.07 -21.95 1.67
N VAL A 161 5.54 -20.85 2.16
CA VAL A 161 6.31 -19.87 2.92
C VAL A 161 5.60 -19.54 4.23
N VAL A 162 6.39 -19.22 5.25
CA VAL A 162 5.90 -18.80 6.56
C VAL A 162 6.38 -17.37 6.83
N LYS A 163 5.44 -16.41 6.87
CA LYS A 163 5.67 -15.04 7.32
C LYS A 163 5.54 -15.01 8.85
N VAL A 164 6.62 -14.64 9.54
CA VAL A 164 6.68 -14.58 11.00
C VAL A 164 6.92 -13.15 11.45
N GLN A 165 6.04 -12.63 12.31
CA GLN A 165 6.17 -11.30 12.89
C GLN A 165 7.34 -11.25 13.90
N ARG A 166 8.08 -10.13 13.89
CA ARG A 166 9.19 -9.89 14.82
C ARG A 166 8.71 -9.89 16.28
N PRO A 167 9.47 -10.49 17.21
CA PRO A 167 9.07 -10.58 18.61
C PRO A 167 8.95 -9.19 19.24
N GLY A 168 7.85 -8.95 19.96
CA GLY A 168 7.62 -7.71 20.71
C GLY A 168 7.40 -6.45 19.85
N ILE A 169 7.29 -6.59 18.53
CA ILE A 169 7.24 -5.46 17.61
C ILE A 169 6.03 -4.55 17.84
N ALA A 170 4.86 -5.12 18.11
CA ALA A 170 3.64 -4.35 18.36
C ALA A 170 3.77 -3.41 19.57
N ALA A 171 4.36 -3.90 20.67
CA ALA A 171 4.59 -3.10 21.86
C ALA A 171 5.65 -2.01 21.64
N LEU A 172 6.72 -2.33 20.89
CA LEU A 172 7.76 -1.39 20.53
C LEU A 172 7.19 -0.25 19.67
N MET A 173 6.47 -0.58 18.61
CA MET A 173 5.86 0.40 17.71
C MET A 173 4.81 1.25 18.41
N ALA A 174 4.00 0.67 19.32
CA ALA A 174 3.08 1.44 20.15
C ALA A 174 3.79 2.54 20.94
N THR A 175 4.88 2.20 21.63
CA THR A 175 5.66 3.17 22.41
C THR A 175 6.34 4.20 21.50
N ASP A 176 6.95 3.78 20.39
CA ASP A 176 7.62 4.69 19.46
C ASP A 176 6.65 5.70 18.83
N LEU A 177 5.46 5.24 18.41
CA LEU A 177 4.44 6.11 17.83
C LEU A 177 3.91 7.12 18.85
N ARG A 178 3.74 6.74 20.13
CA ARG A 178 3.41 7.69 21.20
C ARG A 178 4.50 8.74 21.40
N VAL A 179 5.76 8.34 21.38
CA VAL A 179 6.91 9.26 21.49
C VAL A 179 6.97 10.20 20.29
N ALA A 180 6.80 9.68 19.07
CA ALA A 180 6.77 10.47 17.84
C ALA A 180 5.60 11.47 17.86
N TYR A 181 4.40 11.01 18.25
CA TYR A 181 3.21 11.85 18.38
C TYR A 181 3.42 12.98 19.40
N PHE A 182 4.01 12.66 20.56
CA PHE A 182 4.37 13.65 21.56
C PHE A 182 5.25 14.74 20.96
N PHE A 183 6.33 14.40 20.24
CA PHE A 183 7.22 15.39 19.61
C PHE A 183 6.52 16.18 18.50
N ALA A 184 5.73 15.54 17.65
CA ALA A 184 4.98 16.20 16.58
C ALA A 184 4.06 17.30 17.15
N ARG A 185 3.32 17.00 18.22
CA ARG A 185 2.46 17.96 18.94
C ARG A 185 3.24 19.09 19.62
N ARG A 186 4.52 18.90 19.96
CA ARG A 186 5.38 19.99 20.47
C ARG A 186 5.85 20.87 19.32
N LEU A 187 6.30 20.28 18.21
CA LEU A 187 6.79 21.01 17.04
C LEU A 187 5.71 21.92 16.43
N GLU A 188 4.47 21.44 16.32
CA GLU A 188 3.32 22.22 15.85
C GLU A 188 3.00 23.45 16.72
N ARG A 189 3.35 23.40 18.01
CA ARG A 189 3.18 24.54 18.92
C ARG A 189 4.27 25.59 18.75
N ILE A 190 5.47 25.18 18.38
CA ILE A 190 6.65 26.03 18.32
C ILE A 190 6.78 26.70 16.93
N SER A 191 6.34 26.05 15.86
CA SER A 191 6.50 26.54 14.48
C SER A 191 5.17 26.63 13.73
N LYS A 192 4.89 27.80 13.15
CA LYS A 192 3.74 27.99 12.24
C LYS A 192 3.83 27.09 11.01
N VAL A 193 5.03 26.88 10.47
CA VAL A 193 5.27 25.98 9.33
C VAL A 193 4.90 24.55 9.70
N MET A 194 5.33 24.08 10.88
CA MET A 194 4.99 22.73 11.34
C MET A 194 3.50 22.58 11.64
N ARG A 195 2.84 23.63 12.13
CA ARG A 195 1.38 23.63 12.32
C ARG A 195 0.63 23.43 11.00
N ALA A 196 1.08 24.09 9.94
CA ALA A 196 0.50 23.94 8.61
C ALA A 196 0.76 22.53 8.03
N ALA A 197 1.94 21.96 8.31
CA ALA A 197 2.30 20.61 7.86
C ALA A 197 1.57 19.47 8.60
N ARG A 198 0.93 19.74 9.75
CA ARG A 198 0.20 18.76 10.58
C ARG A 198 0.94 17.41 10.77
N PRO A 199 2.22 17.39 11.21
CA PRO A 199 2.96 16.15 11.43
C PRO A 199 2.28 15.20 12.42
N SER A 200 1.48 15.69 13.37
CA SER A 200 0.72 14.83 14.28
C SER A 200 -0.33 13.99 13.57
N ALA A 201 -1.00 14.54 12.55
CA ALA A 201 -1.94 13.81 11.70
C ALA A 201 -1.22 12.71 10.89
N MET A 202 -0.03 13.00 10.38
CA MET A 202 0.79 11.98 9.70
C MET A 202 1.17 10.81 10.63
N ILE A 203 1.44 11.08 11.91
CA ILE A 203 1.69 10.02 12.91
C ILE A 203 0.41 9.25 13.23
N GLU A 204 -0.75 9.91 13.30
CA GLU A 204 -2.05 9.25 13.48
C GLU A 204 -2.37 8.30 12.32
N ASP A 205 -2.11 8.72 11.08
CA ASP A 205 -2.27 7.89 9.89
C ASP A 205 -1.31 6.70 9.90
N LEU A 206 -0.02 6.95 10.16
CA LEU A 206 0.99 5.88 10.28
C LEU A 206 0.63 4.89 11.38
N HIS A 207 0.10 5.38 12.50
CA HIS A 207 -0.37 4.55 13.60
C HIS A 207 -1.54 3.65 13.17
N SER A 208 -2.56 4.21 12.51
CA SER A 208 -3.69 3.43 12.03
C SER A 208 -3.27 2.34 11.04
N VAL A 209 -2.37 2.65 10.10
CA VAL A 209 -1.86 1.67 9.13
C VAL A 209 -1.00 0.60 9.83
N THR A 210 -0.12 1.00 10.74
CA THR A 210 0.78 0.10 11.46
C THR A 210 0.02 -0.99 12.23
N PHE A 211 -1.04 -0.64 12.96
CA PHE A 211 -1.78 -1.63 13.75
C PHE A 211 -2.65 -2.56 12.91
N GLN A 212 -2.99 -2.18 11.68
CA GLN A 212 -3.59 -3.10 10.71
C GLN A 212 -2.56 -4.12 10.23
N GLU A 213 -1.36 -3.68 9.84
CA GLU A 213 -0.29 -4.57 9.40
C GLU A 213 0.24 -5.49 10.52
N LEU A 214 0.10 -5.10 11.78
CA LEU A 214 0.51 -5.91 12.92
C LEU A 214 -0.46 -7.07 13.22
N ASN A 215 -1.65 -7.10 12.61
CA ASN A 215 -2.60 -8.19 12.78
C ASN A 215 -2.46 -9.23 11.66
N SER A 216 -1.70 -10.30 11.93
CA SER A 216 -1.44 -11.37 10.96
C SER A 216 -2.70 -12.17 10.59
N ALA A 217 -3.64 -12.34 11.52
CA ALA A 217 -4.92 -13.01 11.24
C ALA A 217 -5.76 -12.21 10.24
N LEU A 218 -5.80 -10.89 10.40
CA LEU A 218 -6.50 -9.98 9.50
C LEU A 218 -5.87 -9.95 8.11
N GLU A 219 -4.53 -9.90 8.01
CA GLU A 219 -3.81 -10.00 6.74
C GLU A 219 -4.13 -11.33 6.01
N ALA A 220 -4.00 -12.46 6.72
CA ALA A 220 -4.30 -13.78 6.15
C ALA A 220 -5.75 -13.90 5.67
N LYS A 221 -6.70 -13.35 6.46
CA LYS A 221 -8.11 -13.32 6.07
C LYS A 221 -8.35 -12.45 4.83
N ARG A 222 -7.76 -11.26 4.77
CA ARG A 222 -7.87 -10.35 3.61
C ARG A 222 -7.33 -11.00 2.34
N GLN A 223 -6.19 -11.69 2.42
CA GLN A 223 -5.62 -12.45 1.31
C GLN A 223 -6.56 -13.57 0.85
N HIS A 224 -7.05 -14.38 1.79
CA HIS A 224 -7.99 -15.46 1.49
C HIS A 224 -9.27 -14.92 0.82
N ASP A 225 -9.89 -13.89 1.41
CA ASP A 225 -11.12 -13.29 0.89
C ASP A 225 -10.90 -12.68 -0.51
N PHE A 226 -9.74 -12.04 -0.76
CA PHE A 226 -9.38 -11.52 -2.08
C PHE A 226 -9.30 -12.64 -3.12
N LEU A 227 -8.59 -13.73 -2.81
CA LEU A 227 -8.46 -14.88 -3.71
C LEU A 227 -9.82 -15.52 -4.03
N GLN A 228 -10.70 -15.67 -3.03
CA GLN A 228 -12.04 -16.22 -3.24
C GLN A 228 -12.90 -15.31 -4.14
N ARG A 229 -12.81 -13.99 -3.95
CA ARG A 229 -13.58 -13.01 -4.72
C ARG A 229 -13.07 -12.81 -6.14
N LEU A 230 -11.79 -13.08 -6.39
CA LEU A 230 -11.18 -12.92 -7.71
C LEU A 230 -11.93 -13.68 -8.81
N HIS A 231 -12.49 -14.84 -8.48
CA HIS A 231 -13.21 -15.70 -9.42
C HIS A 231 -14.72 -15.42 -9.51
N SER A 232 -15.23 -14.34 -8.91
CA SER A 232 -16.68 -14.04 -8.87
C SER A 232 -17.34 -13.98 -10.25
N PHE A 233 -16.59 -13.57 -11.28
CA PHE A 233 -17.07 -13.49 -12.67
C PHE A 233 -16.57 -14.63 -13.57
N GLY A 234 -15.64 -15.46 -13.09
CA GLY A 234 -15.10 -16.60 -13.83
C GLY A 234 -14.11 -16.26 -14.95
N ASP A 235 -13.73 -14.99 -15.15
CA ASP A 235 -12.88 -14.54 -16.27
C ASP A 235 -11.51 -13.99 -15.84
N ASN A 236 -11.17 -14.02 -14.55
CA ASN A 236 -9.89 -13.58 -13.99
C ASN A 236 -8.85 -14.70 -13.86
N GLU A 237 -8.78 -15.65 -14.81
CA GLU A 237 -7.84 -16.78 -14.76
C GLU A 237 -6.36 -16.34 -14.80
N GLY A 238 -6.09 -15.15 -15.37
CA GLY A 238 -4.76 -14.57 -15.48
C GLY A 238 -4.24 -13.88 -14.22
N VAL A 239 -4.97 -13.91 -13.10
CA VAL A 239 -4.62 -13.25 -11.83
C VAL A 239 -4.71 -14.26 -10.68
N THR A 240 -3.90 -14.08 -9.65
CA THR A 240 -3.93 -14.92 -8.44
C THR A 240 -3.42 -14.15 -7.21
N ALA A 241 -3.57 -14.78 -6.05
CA ALA A 241 -2.85 -14.49 -4.81
C ALA A 241 -2.43 -15.83 -4.17
N PRO A 242 -1.47 -15.86 -3.25
CA PRO A 242 -1.07 -17.11 -2.59
C PRO A 242 -2.22 -17.69 -1.76
N GLU A 243 -2.45 -18.99 -1.86
CA GLU A 243 -3.41 -19.69 -0.99
C GLU A 243 -2.92 -19.66 0.47
N VAL A 244 -3.82 -19.39 1.42
CA VAL A 244 -3.52 -19.42 2.86
C VAL A 244 -3.70 -20.83 3.41
N TYR A 245 -2.71 -21.34 4.11
CA TYR A 245 -2.74 -22.65 4.75
C TYR A 245 -3.10 -22.50 6.23
N TRP A 246 -4.41 -22.41 6.49
CA TRP A 246 -5.00 -22.11 7.80
C TRP A 246 -4.53 -23.01 8.95
N ASP A 247 -4.30 -24.30 8.70
CA ASP A 247 -3.74 -25.23 9.69
C ASP A 247 -2.38 -24.77 10.23
N TYR A 248 -1.63 -23.95 9.49
CA TYR A 248 -0.29 -23.48 9.84
C TYR A 248 -0.26 -21.96 10.11
N CYS A 249 -1.41 -21.35 10.38
CA CYS A 249 -1.54 -19.94 10.75
C CYS A 249 -1.78 -19.78 12.26
N GLY A 250 -1.31 -18.67 12.80
CA GLY A 250 -1.47 -18.29 14.21
C GLY A 250 -1.33 -16.78 14.42
N PRO A 251 -1.38 -16.30 15.67
CA PRO A 251 -1.44 -14.86 15.97
C PRO A 251 -0.32 -14.01 15.33
N ARG A 252 0.89 -14.57 15.20
CA ARG A 252 2.08 -13.90 14.64
C ARG A 252 2.61 -14.59 13.37
N VAL A 253 1.85 -15.55 12.83
CA VAL A 253 2.35 -16.49 11.81
C VAL A 253 1.32 -16.65 10.68
N ILE A 254 1.74 -16.39 9.45
CA ILE A 254 0.95 -16.68 8.24
C ILE A 254 1.70 -17.70 7.42
N CYS A 255 1.08 -18.85 7.17
CA CYS A 255 1.58 -19.84 6.22
C CYS A 255 0.78 -19.78 4.92
N MET A 256 1.45 -19.73 3.79
CA MET A 256 0.80 -19.58 2.49
C MET A 256 1.60 -20.23 1.37
N GLN A 257 0.96 -20.40 0.22
CA GLN A 257 1.56 -20.93 -1.00
C GLN A 257 2.82 -20.16 -1.37
N ARG A 258 3.88 -20.90 -1.75
CA ARG A 258 5.08 -20.27 -2.31
C ARG A 258 4.84 -19.90 -3.77
N MET A 259 5.07 -18.61 -4.07
CA MET A 259 4.97 -18.08 -5.43
C MET A 259 6.36 -17.90 -6.05
N TYR A 260 6.44 -18.05 -7.38
CA TYR A 260 7.67 -17.93 -8.14
C TYR A 260 7.44 -16.99 -9.33
N GLY A 261 8.20 -15.90 -9.38
CA GLY A 261 8.01 -14.85 -10.37
C GLY A 261 8.97 -13.69 -10.16
N ILE A 262 8.74 -12.62 -10.91
CA ILE A 262 9.52 -11.38 -10.83
C ILE A 262 8.60 -10.18 -10.52
N PRO A 263 9.04 -9.22 -9.69
CA PRO A 263 8.33 -7.97 -9.47
C PRO A 263 8.03 -7.22 -10.78
N LEU A 264 6.85 -6.62 -10.92
CA LEU A 264 6.45 -5.92 -12.15
C LEU A 264 7.39 -4.78 -12.55
N ASP A 265 8.05 -4.12 -11.61
CA ASP A 265 8.98 -3.02 -11.89
C ASP A 265 10.38 -3.49 -12.30
N ALA A 266 10.73 -4.75 -11.98
CA ALA A 266 11.97 -5.39 -12.41
C ALA A 266 11.85 -5.97 -13.84
N ILE A 267 10.65 -5.96 -14.43
CA ILE A 267 10.44 -6.36 -15.83
C ILE A 267 11.00 -5.25 -16.73
N ASP A 268 12.10 -5.55 -17.40
CA ASP A 268 12.61 -4.74 -18.50
C ASP A 268 12.02 -5.25 -19.82
N ALA A 269 10.99 -4.54 -20.30
CA ALA A 269 10.32 -4.86 -21.57
C ALA A 269 11.25 -4.81 -22.79
N SER A 270 12.42 -4.16 -22.69
CA SER A 270 13.40 -4.05 -23.77
C SER A 270 14.45 -5.18 -23.77
N ALA A 271 14.68 -5.83 -22.63
CA ALA A 271 15.71 -6.85 -22.43
C ALA A 271 15.15 -8.29 -22.38
N SER A 272 13.84 -8.48 -22.30
CA SER A 272 13.17 -9.79 -22.21
C SER A 272 13.15 -10.55 -23.53
N GLY A 273 14.33 -10.87 -24.08
CA GLY A 273 14.52 -11.66 -25.31
C GLY A 273 14.21 -13.17 -25.18
N ALA A 274 13.58 -13.62 -24.09
CA ALA A 274 13.28 -15.04 -23.83
C ALA A 274 11.81 -15.34 -23.47
N ARG A 275 10.98 -14.34 -23.15
CA ARG A 275 9.53 -14.46 -22.96
C ARG A 275 8.87 -13.34 -23.75
N GLU A 276 7.97 -13.68 -24.66
CA GLU A 276 7.08 -12.70 -25.29
C GLU A 276 6.05 -12.25 -24.25
N ILE A 277 6.37 -11.18 -23.53
CA ILE A 277 5.49 -10.60 -22.50
C ILE A 277 4.55 -9.62 -23.17
N ASP A 278 3.24 -9.92 -23.20
CA ASP A 278 2.21 -8.93 -23.53
C ASP A 278 1.99 -8.02 -22.33
N GLY A 279 2.83 -6.97 -22.22
CA GLY A 279 2.76 -5.98 -21.15
C GLY A 279 1.38 -5.32 -20.99
N PRO A 280 0.72 -4.88 -22.09
CA PRO A 280 -0.66 -4.40 -22.04
C PRO A 280 -1.64 -5.40 -21.45
N ASP A 281 -1.61 -6.66 -21.85
CA ASP A 281 -2.53 -7.68 -21.33
C ASP A 281 -2.25 -8.04 -19.87
N LEU A 282 -0.98 -8.14 -19.50
CA LEU A 282 -0.54 -8.30 -18.11
C LEU A 282 -1.14 -7.19 -17.25
N LEU A 283 -0.90 -5.93 -17.60
CA LEU A 283 -1.38 -4.79 -16.82
C LEU A 283 -2.91 -4.70 -16.79
N ARG A 284 -3.59 -4.97 -17.91
CA ARG A 284 -5.06 -5.03 -17.99
C ARG A 284 -5.62 -6.03 -16.99
N ARG A 285 -5.10 -7.26 -16.93
CA ARG A 285 -5.57 -8.31 -16.01
C ARG A 285 -5.49 -7.85 -14.55
N GLY A 286 -4.35 -7.31 -14.15
CA GLY A 286 -4.15 -6.81 -12.78
C GLY A 286 -5.10 -5.66 -12.46
N VAL A 287 -5.13 -4.62 -13.30
CA VAL A 287 -5.99 -3.46 -13.05
C VAL A 287 -7.47 -3.84 -13.06
N LYS A 288 -7.91 -4.73 -13.95
CA LYS A 288 -9.29 -5.26 -13.97
C LYS A 288 -9.65 -5.88 -12.63
N ALA A 289 -8.84 -6.81 -12.13
CA ALA A 289 -9.07 -7.47 -10.85
C ALA A 289 -9.11 -6.46 -9.69
N TRP A 290 -8.24 -5.44 -9.70
CA TRP A 290 -8.25 -4.39 -8.69
C TRP A 290 -9.50 -3.51 -8.75
N VAL A 291 -9.94 -3.13 -9.95
CA VAL A 291 -11.17 -2.34 -10.17
C VAL A 291 -12.40 -3.13 -9.74
N GLU A 292 -12.50 -4.40 -10.10
CA GLU A 292 -13.61 -5.27 -9.67
C GLU A 292 -13.64 -5.44 -8.16
N ALA A 293 -12.48 -5.66 -7.53
CA ALA A 293 -12.38 -5.71 -6.08
C ALA A 293 -12.96 -4.43 -5.44
N ALA A 294 -12.51 -3.26 -5.92
CA ALA A 294 -12.95 -1.97 -5.39
C ALA A 294 -14.44 -1.72 -5.62
N LEU A 295 -14.91 -1.87 -6.86
CA LEU A 295 -16.25 -1.44 -7.27
C LEU A 295 -17.33 -2.46 -6.93
N VAL A 296 -17.01 -3.75 -6.91
CA VAL A 296 -17.99 -4.82 -6.64
C VAL A 296 -17.96 -5.23 -5.18
N HIS A 297 -16.77 -5.49 -4.65
CA HIS A 297 -16.61 -6.02 -3.29
C HIS A 297 -16.34 -4.96 -2.23
N GLY A 298 -16.16 -3.70 -2.63
CA GLY A 298 -15.89 -2.60 -1.71
C GLY A 298 -14.54 -2.72 -1.00
N VAL A 299 -13.62 -3.54 -1.51
CA VAL A 299 -12.28 -3.72 -0.93
C VAL A 299 -11.22 -3.67 -2.01
N PHE A 300 -10.07 -3.09 -1.74
CA PHE A 300 -9.01 -3.01 -2.75
C PHE A 300 -7.63 -3.11 -2.12
N HIS A 301 -6.68 -3.57 -2.92
CA HIS A 301 -5.29 -3.65 -2.51
C HIS A 301 -4.72 -2.24 -2.32
N GLY A 302 -4.34 -1.90 -1.09
CA GLY A 302 -3.94 -0.56 -0.67
C GLY A 302 -2.45 -0.27 -0.84
N ASP A 303 -1.66 -1.24 -1.32
CA ASP A 303 -0.23 -1.04 -1.60
C ASP A 303 0.28 -1.86 -2.77
N VAL A 304 -0.13 -1.53 -4.00
CA VAL A 304 0.26 -2.23 -5.24
C VAL A 304 1.66 -1.85 -5.77
N HIS A 305 2.57 -1.49 -4.86
CA HIS A 305 3.93 -1.12 -5.23
C HIS A 305 4.72 -2.30 -5.80
N ALA A 306 5.93 -2.01 -6.31
CA ALA A 306 6.85 -2.95 -6.95
C ALA A 306 6.90 -4.35 -6.32
N GLY A 307 7.10 -4.42 -5.01
CA GLY A 307 7.22 -5.69 -4.28
C GLY A 307 5.94 -6.53 -4.17
N ASN A 308 4.76 -5.96 -4.42
CA ASN A 308 3.46 -6.60 -4.13
C ASN A 308 2.69 -7.03 -5.37
N LEU A 309 3.22 -6.75 -6.56
CA LEU A 309 2.69 -7.25 -7.83
C LEU A 309 3.79 -7.97 -8.59
N TRP A 310 3.64 -9.28 -8.76
CA TRP A 310 4.60 -10.11 -9.48
C TRP A 310 3.98 -10.65 -10.77
N MET A 311 4.81 -10.76 -11.81
CA MET A 311 4.53 -11.66 -12.93
C MET A 311 5.10 -13.03 -12.59
N LEU A 312 4.23 -14.03 -12.51
CA LEU A 312 4.63 -15.40 -12.24
C LEU A 312 5.25 -16.07 -13.45
N ASP A 313 5.96 -17.17 -13.21
CA ASP A 313 6.58 -17.97 -14.27
C ASP A 313 5.57 -18.61 -15.23
N ASP A 314 4.33 -18.78 -14.79
CA ASP A 314 3.20 -19.26 -15.59
C ASP A 314 2.44 -18.15 -16.35
N GLY A 315 2.91 -16.89 -16.25
CA GLY A 315 2.35 -15.73 -16.94
C GLY A 315 1.18 -15.06 -16.22
N ARG A 316 0.75 -15.53 -15.04
CA ARG A 316 -0.26 -14.85 -14.23
C ARG A 316 0.32 -13.65 -13.48
N ILE A 317 -0.53 -12.68 -13.16
CA ILE A 317 -0.23 -11.67 -12.13
C ILE A 317 -0.52 -12.24 -10.75
N CYS A 318 0.38 -12.02 -9.79
CA CYS A 318 0.17 -12.33 -8.39
C CYS A 318 0.16 -11.07 -7.53
N TYR A 319 -0.89 -10.93 -6.72
CA TYR A 319 -0.94 -9.97 -5.62
C TYR A 319 -0.30 -10.58 -4.37
N LEU A 320 0.55 -9.83 -3.69
CA LEU A 320 1.24 -10.21 -2.46
C LEU A 320 1.08 -9.12 -1.39
N ASP A 321 1.22 -9.49 -0.12
CA ASP A 321 1.11 -8.63 1.06
C ASP A 321 -0.23 -7.87 1.19
N PHE A 322 -1.17 -8.50 1.89
CA PHE A 322 -2.51 -7.96 2.13
C PHE A 322 -2.60 -7.21 3.47
N GLY A 323 -1.46 -6.77 4.02
CA GLY A 323 -1.40 -6.02 5.28
C GLY A 323 -2.10 -4.66 5.17
N ILE A 324 -2.04 -4.05 3.98
CA ILE A 324 -2.69 -2.77 3.68
C ILE A 324 -3.78 -2.98 2.64
N MET A 325 -5.02 -3.06 3.10
CA MET A 325 -6.23 -3.08 2.26
C MET A 325 -7.06 -1.82 2.52
N GLY A 326 -7.65 -1.26 1.47
CA GLY A 326 -8.65 -0.22 1.57
C GLY A 326 -10.05 -0.81 1.53
N GLU A 327 -10.99 -0.15 2.22
CA GLU A 327 -12.40 -0.52 2.24
C GLU A 327 -13.24 0.70 1.84
N LEU A 328 -14.20 0.51 0.94
CA LEU A 328 -15.12 1.52 0.44
C LEU A 328 -16.50 1.20 0.97
N HIS A 329 -16.96 1.96 1.96
CA HIS A 329 -18.29 1.77 2.54
C HIS A 329 -19.31 2.71 1.91
N GLY A 330 -20.47 2.17 1.50
CA GLY A 330 -21.66 2.92 1.09
C GLY A 330 -21.36 4.03 0.07
N PRO A 331 -21.47 5.32 0.43
CA PRO A 331 -21.28 6.43 -0.51
C PRO A 331 -19.90 6.47 -1.20
N TRP A 332 -18.85 5.93 -0.57
CA TRP A 332 -17.51 5.86 -1.17
C TRP A 332 -17.43 4.89 -2.35
N GLN A 333 -18.09 3.74 -2.22
CA GLN A 333 -18.12 2.74 -3.29
C GLN A 333 -18.94 3.26 -4.47
N GLU A 334 -20.08 3.91 -4.20
CA GLU A 334 -20.90 4.53 -5.24
C GLU A 334 -20.18 5.68 -5.93
N LEU A 335 -19.48 6.55 -5.19
CA LEU A 335 -18.64 7.58 -5.78
C LEU A 335 -17.59 6.99 -6.74
N MET A 336 -16.95 5.90 -6.34
CA MET A 336 -15.94 5.24 -7.16
C MET A 336 -16.55 4.61 -8.42
N LYS A 337 -17.72 3.97 -8.32
CA LYS A 337 -18.46 3.47 -9.49
C LYS A 337 -18.79 4.61 -10.44
N ASP A 338 -19.29 5.70 -9.90
CA ASP A 338 -19.66 6.90 -10.66
C ASP A 338 -18.47 7.52 -11.36
N MET A 339 -17.32 7.62 -10.70
CA MET A 339 -16.07 8.09 -11.29
C MET A 339 -15.62 7.22 -12.48
N PHE A 340 -15.66 5.88 -12.34
CA PHE A 340 -15.30 4.98 -13.43
C PHE A 340 -16.31 5.03 -14.57
N TYR A 341 -17.61 5.09 -14.26
CA TYR A 341 -18.67 5.19 -15.25
C TYR A 341 -18.56 6.49 -16.06
N THR A 342 -18.48 7.64 -15.38
CA THR A 342 -18.24 8.96 -15.99
C THR A 342 -17.00 8.92 -16.87
N GLY A 343 -15.93 8.32 -16.36
CA GLY A 343 -14.65 8.26 -17.06
C GLY A 343 -14.68 7.45 -18.35
N MET A 344 -15.46 6.38 -18.38
CA MET A 344 -15.46 5.42 -19.49
C MET A 344 -16.56 5.64 -20.52
N PHE A 345 -17.70 6.24 -20.15
CA PHE A 345 -18.91 6.19 -20.99
C PHE A 345 -19.46 7.54 -21.44
N ASP A 346 -19.61 8.52 -20.55
CA ASP A 346 -20.40 9.71 -20.85
C ASP A 346 -19.78 11.06 -20.47
N ALA A 347 -18.71 11.07 -19.67
CA ALA A 347 -18.12 12.28 -19.10
C ALA A 347 -19.14 13.18 -18.36
N ASP A 348 -20.24 12.60 -17.84
CA ASP A 348 -21.19 13.31 -16.98
C ASP A 348 -20.65 13.39 -15.54
N PHE A 349 -19.95 14.47 -15.25
CA PHE A 349 -19.41 14.76 -13.91
C PHE A 349 -20.48 15.23 -12.93
N GLY A 350 -21.71 15.53 -13.38
CA GLY A 350 -22.82 15.90 -12.51
C GLY A 350 -23.18 14.79 -11.53
N ARG A 351 -23.03 13.52 -11.96
CA ARG A 351 -23.36 12.34 -11.13
C ARG A 351 -22.52 12.23 -9.85
N MET A 352 -21.30 12.74 -9.87
CA MET A 352 -20.39 12.69 -8.73
C MET A 352 -20.72 13.73 -7.66
N VAL A 353 -21.40 14.83 -8.01
CA VAL A 353 -21.60 15.98 -7.10
C VAL A 353 -22.35 15.63 -5.81
N PRO A 354 -23.47 14.88 -5.84
CA PRO A 354 -24.18 14.47 -4.61
C PRO A 354 -23.28 13.68 -3.65
N HIS A 355 -22.43 12.80 -4.20
CA HIS A 355 -21.48 12.01 -3.40
C HIS A 355 -20.44 12.90 -2.74
N TYR A 356 -19.84 13.84 -3.48
CA TYR A 356 -18.88 14.80 -2.93
C TYR A 356 -19.45 15.63 -1.79
N ARG A 357 -20.73 16.02 -1.88
CA ARG A 357 -21.42 16.71 -0.78
C ARG A 357 -21.70 15.80 0.40
N SER A 358 -22.28 14.61 0.17
CA SER A 358 -22.65 13.67 1.24
C SER A 358 -21.46 13.17 2.05
N LEU A 359 -20.29 13.09 1.41
CA LEU A 359 -19.03 12.67 2.02
C LEU A 359 -18.29 13.84 2.70
N GLY A 360 -18.83 15.06 2.62
CA GLY A 360 -18.20 16.25 3.18
C GLY A 360 -16.90 16.67 2.46
N ILE A 361 -16.61 16.11 1.27
CA ILE A 361 -15.46 16.50 0.45
C ILE A 361 -15.61 17.94 -0.03
N ILE A 362 -16.84 18.40 -0.22
CA ILE A 362 -17.14 19.80 -0.54
C ILE A 362 -18.04 20.35 0.58
N PRO A 363 -17.64 21.43 1.27
CA PRO A 363 -18.46 21.97 2.36
C PRO A 363 -19.84 22.42 1.88
N GLU A 364 -20.81 22.36 2.79
CA GLU A 364 -22.16 22.86 2.55
C GLU A 364 -22.15 24.35 2.15
N GLY A 365 -23.01 24.72 1.20
CA GLY A 365 -23.09 26.09 0.66
C GLY A 365 -22.02 26.45 -0.38
N THR A 366 -21.06 25.57 -0.65
CA THR A 366 -20.05 25.78 -1.70
C THR A 366 -20.65 25.56 -3.08
N GLY A 367 -20.83 26.64 -3.86
CA GLY A 367 -21.21 26.61 -5.28
C GLY A 367 -22.54 25.91 -5.60
N THR A 368 -23.02 26.08 -6.82
CA THR A 368 -24.10 25.26 -7.38
C THR A 368 -23.56 23.92 -7.86
N ASP A 369 -24.42 22.91 -7.98
CA ASP A 369 -23.99 21.58 -8.44
C ASP A 369 -23.43 21.61 -9.87
N ALA A 370 -23.95 22.49 -10.74
CA ALA A 370 -23.43 22.70 -12.08
C ALA A 370 -22.00 23.29 -12.09
N GLU A 371 -21.71 24.24 -11.19
CA GLU A 371 -20.37 24.83 -11.06
C GLU A 371 -19.35 23.79 -10.56
N ILE A 372 -19.76 22.94 -9.62
CA ILE A 372 -18.92 21.84 -9.12
C ILE A 372 -18.67 20.84 -10.25
N ALA A 373 -19.71 20.39 -10.95
CA ALA A 373 -19.57 19.45 -12.06
C ALA A 373 -18.60 19.96 -13.13
N MET A 374 -18.69 21.25 -13.48
CA MET A 374 -17.76 21.88 -14.42
C MET A 374 -16.32 21.88 -13.92
N ARG A 375 -16.09 22.10 -12.61
CA ARG A 375 -14.76 22.02 -12.01
C ARG A 375 -14.21 20.59 -12.01
N LEU A 376 -15.04 19.61 -11.65
CA LEU A 376 -14.68 18.20 -11.75
C LEU A 376 -14.30 17.83 -13.20
N GLN A 377 -15.06 18.29 -14.18
CA GLN A 377 -14.73 18.10 -15.59
C GLN A 377 -13.40 18.73 -15.99
N LEU A 378 -13.07 19.93 -15.50
CA LEU A 378 -11.79 20.57 -15.77
C LEU A 378 -10.60 19.80 -15.17
N VAL A 379 -10.81 19.16 -14.02
CA VAL A 379 -9.78 18.38 -13.32
C VAL A 379 -9.60 16.99 -13.92
N PHE A 380 -10.69 16.26 -14.14
CA PHE A 380 -10.69 14.86 -14.57
C PHE A 380 -10.81 14.68 -16.08
N GLY A 381 -11.47 15.59 -16.80
CA GLY A 381 -11.65 15.52 -18.25
C GLY A 381 -10.36 15.31 -19.05
N PRO A 382 -9.23 15.93 -18.67
CA PRO A 382 -7.94 15.63 -19.28
C PRO A 382 -7.56 14.14 -19.17
N LEU A 383 -7.70 13.52 -17.99
CA LEU A 383 -7.36 12.10 -17.74
C LEU A 383 -8.15 11.12 -18.62
N LEU A 384 -9.36 11.52 -19.03
CA LEU A 384 -10.22 10.69 -19.87
C LEU A 384 -9.79 10.69 -21.35
N LYS A 385 -9.21 11.80 -21.82
CA LYS A 385 -8.88 12.01 -23.25
C LYS A 385 -7.46 11.62 -23.63
N SER A 386 -6.52 11.81 -22.73
CA SER A 386 -5.13 11.38 -22.94
C SER A 386 -4.91 10.28 -21.93
N GLY A 387 -4.66 9.05 -22.39
CA GLY A 387 -4.48 7.94 -21.46
C GLY A 387 -3.34 8.16 -20.46
N MET A 388 -3.05 7.14 -19.64
CA MET A 388 -2.14 7.28 -18.50
C MET A 388 -0.72 7.78 -18.84
N ALA A 389 -0.32 7.77 -20.13
CA ALA A 389 0.93 8.35 -20.60
C ALA A 389 0.90 9.86 -20.92
N GLY A 390 -0.27 10.46 -21.17
CA GLY A 390 -0.40 11.84 -21.66
C GLY A 390 -0.59 12.90 -20.57
N ILE A 391 -1.20 12.53 -19.43
CA ILE A 391 -1.41 13.42 -18.28
C ILE A 391 -1.01 12.69 -17.02
N SER A 392 -0.04 13.28 -16.30
CA SER A 392 0.37 12.76 -14.99
C SER A 392 -0.82 12.76 -14.04
N ILE A 393 -1.22 11.59 -13.54
CA ILE A 393 -2.21 11.48 -12.45
C ILE A 393 -1.73 12.29 -11.24
N GLY A 394 -0.41 12.42 -11.07
CA GLY A 394 0.18 13.34 -10.07
C GLY A 394 -0.25 14.80 -10.25
N LYS A 395 -0.34 15.30 -11.49
CA LYS A 395 -0.83 16.65 -11.78
C LYS A 395 -2.32 16.79 -11.45
N THR A 396 -3.12 15.77 -11.76
CA THR A 396 -4.55 15.74 -11.38
C THR A 396 -4.74 15.66 -9.87
N ILE A 397 -3.95 14.85 -9.16
CA ILE A 397 -3.94 14.81 -7.69
C ILE A 397 -3.56 16.18 -7.13
N THR A 398 -2.57 16.86 -7.72
CA THR A 398 -2.18 18.22 -7.31
C THR A 398 -3.33 19.20 -7.51
N MET A 399 -4.01 19.15 -8.65
CA MET A 399 -5.20 19.95 -8.93
C MET A 399 -6.35 19.65 -7.96
N LEU A 400 -6.57 18.38 -7.59
CA LEU A 400 -7.55 17.97 -6.58
C LEU A 400 -7.19 18.50 -5.19
N LEU A 401 -5.92 18.40 -4.79
CA LEU A 401 -5.44 18.94 -3.52
C LEU A 401 -5.54 20.47 -3.48
N ASP A 402 -5.25 21.15 -4.59
CA ASP A 402 -5.41 22.60 -4.71
C ASP A 402 -6.88 23.02 -4.71
N MET A 403 -7.76 22.25 -5.35
CA MET A 403 -9.21 22.46 -5.27
C MET A 403 -9.74 22.24 -3.86
N ALA A 404 -9.28 21.18 -3.16
CA ALA A 404 -9.63 20.93 -1.77
C ALA A 404 -9.19 22.08 -0.86
N LYS A 405 -7.97 22.60 -1.04
CA LYS A 405 -7.47 23.78 -0.32
C LYS A 405 -8.29 25.05 -0.58
N GLN A 406 -8.77 25.26 -1.81
CA GLN A 406 -9.59 26.43 -2.15
C GLN A 406 -10.94 26.44 -1.41
N TYR A 407 -11.41 25.27 -0.99
CA TYR A 407 -12.70 25.10 -0.34
C TYR A 407 -12.60 24.72 1.14
N ASP A 408 -11.42 24.79 1.77
CA ASP A 408 -11.20 24.33 3.16
C ASP A 408 -11.69 22.88 3.39
N ALA A 409 -11.64 22.05 2.34
CA ALA A 409 -12.04 20.67 2.37
C ALA A 409 -10.88 19.78 2.87
N GLU A 410 -11.17 18.89 3.81
CA GLU A 410 -10.23 17.82 4.16
C GLU A 410 -10.27 16.75 3.06
N SER A 411 -9.10 16.33 2.55
CA SER A 411 -9.02 15.23 1.59
C SER A 411 -9.17 13.90 2.33
N PRO A 412 -10.21 13.10 2.06
CA PRO A 412 -10.42 11.87 2.80
C PRO A 412 -9.34 10.84 2.52
N ARG A 413 -9.02 10.04 3.53
CA ARG A 413 -7.94 9.04 3.52
C ARG A 413 -8.12 8.03 2.39
N GLU A 414 -9.36 7.67 2.08
CA GLU A 414 -9.75 6.72 1.02
C GLU A 414 -9.31 7.23 -0.36
N LEU A 415 -9.54 8.52 -0.66
CA LEU A 415 -9.10 9.11 -1.92
C LEU A 415 -7.58 9.15 -2.04
N VAL A 416 -6.88 9.45 -0.95
CA VAL A 416 -5.41 9.43 -0.92
C VAL A 416 -4.89 8.02 -1.22
N LEU A 417 -5.47 7.01 -0.57
CA LEU A 417 -5.06 5.62 -0.74
C LEU A 417 -5.32 5.14 -2.18
N ILE A 418 -6.49 5.41 -2.75
CA ILE A 418 -6.84 5.10 -4.14
C ILE A 418 -5.89 5.80 -5.11
N SER A 419 -5.69 7.10 -4.91
CA SER A 419 -4.83 7.93 -5.76
C SER A 419 -3.39 7.40 -5.80
N LYS A 420 -2.86 6.95 -4.65
CA LYS A 420 -1.55 6.30 -4.56
C LYS A 420 -1.49 5.03 -5.42
N GLN A 421 -2.54 4.21 -5.43
CA GLN A 421 -2.55 2.97 -6.23
C GLN A 421 -2.56 3.26 -7.73
N LEU A 422 -3.40 4.22 -8.15
CA LEU A 422 -3.47 4.65 -9.54
C LEU A 422 -2.11 5.20 -10.05
N LEU A 423 -1.34 5.90 -9.21
CA LEU A 423 0.02 6.33 -9.54
C LEU A 423 0.99 5.17 -9.78
N TYR A 424 0.89 4.09 -9.01
CA TYR A 424 1.70 2.89 -9.27
C TYR A 424 1.30 2.22 -10.58
N PHE A 425 0.00 2.10 -10.87
CA PHE A 425 -0.46 1.59 -12.17
C PHE A 425 -0.02 2.47 -13.34
N GLU A 426 0.01 3.80 -13.19
CA GLU A 426 0.58 4.72 -14.19
C GLU A 426 2.06 4.40 -14.45
N ARG A 427 2.84 4.19 -13.38
CA ARG A 427 4.26 3.85 -13.49
C ARG A 427 4.46 2.52 -14.23
N TYR A 428 3.67 1.49 -13.92
CA TYR A 428 3.72 0.22 -14.65
C TYR A 428 3.30 0.39 -16.11
N SER A 429 2.26 1.18 -16.39
CA SER A 429 1.83 1.46 -17.76
C SER A 429 2.94 2.13 -18.57
N LYS A 430 3.66 3.10 -18.01
CA LYS A 430 4.77 3.75 -18.72
C LYS A 430 5.90 2.78 -19.09
N ASN A 431 6.14 1.75 -18.27
CA ASN A 431 7.18 0.77 -18.51
C ASN A 431 6.72 -0.38 -19.43
N LEU A 432 5.55 -0.95 -19.16
CA LEU A 432 5.06 -2.19 -19.78
C LEU A 432 4.08 -1.96 -20.94
N ALA A 433 3.33 -0.87 -20.90
CA ALA A 433 2.20 -0.64 -21.81
C ALA A 433 2.00 0.87 -22.09
N PRO A 434 2.99 1.57 -22.70
CA PRO A 434 3.00 3.03 -22.78
C PRO A 434 1.84 3.62 -23.59
N ASN A 435 1.26 2.83 -24.50
CA ASN A 435 0.12 3.23 -25.32
C ASN A 435 -1.23 2.77 -24.74
N TRP A 436 -1.23 2.03 -23.63
CA TRP A 436 -2.45 1.54 -23.01
C TRP A 436 -3.15 2.64 -22.21
N VAL A 437 -4.48 2.68 -22.34
CA VAL A 437 -5.32 3.72 -21.75
C VAL A 437 -6.41 3.08 -20.92
N LEU A 438 -6.28 3.17 -19.59
CA LEU A 438 -7.20 2.57 -18.62
C LEU A 438 -8.68 2.87 -18.93
N PHE A 439 -9.04 4.15 -19.05
CA PHE A 439 -10.44 4.56 -19.25
C PHE A 439 -10.97 4.32 -20.67
N ALA A 440 -10.12 3.96 -21.63
CA ALA A 440 -10.56 3.56 -22.97
C ALA A 440 -10.74 2.04 -23.09
N ASP A 441 -10.17 1.26 -22.18
CA ASP A 441 -10.23 -0.19 -22.19
C ASP A 441 -11.51 -0.69 -21.51
N LYS A 442 -12.56 -0.90 -22.31
CA LYS A 442 -13.88 -1.35 -21.83
C LYS A 442 -13.85 -2.71 -21.15
N SER A 443 -12.82 -3.53 -21.38
CA SER A 443 -12.69 -4.83 -20.71
C SER A 443 -12.57 -4.68 -19.19
N ILE A 444 -12.04 -3.56 -18.71
CA ILE A 444 -11.93 -3.23 -17.28
C ILE A 444 -13.29 -3.05 -16.63
N ALA A 445 -14.27 -2.53 -17.38
CA ALA A 445 -15.63 -2.26 -16.90
C ALA A 445 -16.63 -3.37 -17.24
N ARG A 446 -16.27 -4.38 -18.05
CA ARG A 446 -17.22 -5.35 -18.60
C ARG A 446 -18.06 -6.06 -17.54
N ASN A 447 -17.45 -6.43 -16.43
CA ASN A 447 -18.14 -7.12 -15.34
C ASN A 447 -18.88 -6.17 -14.38
N VAL A 448 -18.44 -4.91 -14.30
CA VAL A 448 -19.01 -3.90 -13.41
C VAL A 448 -20.20 -3.19 -14.06
N PHE A 449 -20.12 -2.92 -15.36
CA PHE A 449 -21.10 -2.15 -16.15
C PHE A 449 -21.42 -2.86 -17.49
N PRO A 450 -21.93 -4.11 -17.47
CA PRO A 450 -22.09 -4.92 -18.67
C PRO A 450 -22.98 -4.26 -19.74
N GLU A 451 -24.07 -3.63 -19.32
CA GLU A 451 -25.00 -2.95 -20.23
C GLU A 451 -24.37 -1.73 -20.91
N ALA A 452 -23.61 -0.93 -20.15
CA ALA A 452 -22.93 0.26 -20.68
C ALA A 452 -21.82 -0.12 -21.67
N VAL A 453 -21.07 -1.19 -21.36
CA VAL A 453 -20.06 -1.73 -22.29
C VAL A 453 -20.71 -2.23 -23.57
N ALA A 454 -21.78 -3.03 -23.48
CA ALA A 454 -22.50 -3.52 -24.65
C ALA A 454 -23.06 -2.37 -25.52
N ALA A 455 -23.64 -1.35 -24.90
CA ALA A 455 -24.15 -0.17 -25.61
C ALA A 455 -23.03 0.62 -26.29
N ALA A 456 -21.87 0.76 -25.65
CA ALA A 456 -20.72 1.47 -26.21
C ALA A 456 -20.09 0.69 -27.38
N GLU A 457 -19.95 -0.64 -27.27
CA GLU A 457 -19.47 -1.51 -28.34
C GLU A 457 -20.43 -1.51 -29.54
N ALA A 458 -21.75 -1.50 -29.30
CA ALA A 458 -22.75 -1.39 -30.37
C ALA A 458 -22.63 -0.07 -31.15
N LYS A 459 -22.49 1.07 -30.45
CA LYS A 459 -22.30 2.39 -31.08
C LYS A 459 -21.03 2.45 -31.93
N GLU A 460 -19.92 1.86 -31.48
CA GLU A 460 -18.68 1.80 -32.25
C GLU A 460 -18.82 0.93 -33.50
N ALA A 461 -19.51 -0.21 -33.40
CA ALA A 461 -19.78 -1.06 -34.54
C ALA A 461 -20.68 -0.36 -35.58
N GLU A 462 -21.66 0.41 -35.15
CA GLU A 462 -22.48 1.25 -36.06
C GLU A 462 -21.66 2.36 -36.71
N ALA A 463 -20.80 3.05 -35.96
CA ALA A 463 -19.93 4.10 -36.49
C ALA A 463 -18.92 3.56 -37.51
N ALA A 464 -18.35 2.37 -37.26
CA ALA A 464 -17.44 1.70 -38.20
C ALA A 464 -18.15 1.34 -39.51
N LYS A 465 -19.36 0.77 -39.43
CA LYS A 465 -20.18 0.46 -40.62
C LYS A 465 -20.61 1.69 -41.40
N ALA A 466 -20.74 2.85 -40.76
CA ALA A 466 -21.08 4.11 -41.43
C ALA A 466 -19.87 4.78 -42.09
N ALA A 467 -18.65 4.37 -41.74
CA ALA A 467 -17.40 4.90 -42.30
C ALA A 467 -16.87 4.06 -43.48
N GLU A 468 -17.32 2.81 -43.62
CA GLU A 468 -17.16 1.95 -44.81
C GLU A 468 -18.18 2.30 -45.89
#